data_AF-A0A6D2KS18-F1
#
_entry.id   AF-A0A6D2KS18-F1
#
_cell.length_a   1.000
_cell.length_b   1.000
_cell.length_c   1.000
_cell.angle_alpha   90.00
_cell.angle_beta   90.00
_cell.angle_gamma   90.00
#
_symmetry.space_group_name_H-M   'P 1'
#
loop_
_entity.id
_entity.type
_entity.pdbx_description
1 polymer ?
#
loop_
_entity_poly.entity_id
_entity_poly.type
_entity_poly.pdbx_seq_one_letter_code
_entity_poly.pdbx_strand_id
1 'polypeptide(L)'
;MPSAVGYQPTLSTEMGSLQERITSTKKGSITSIQAVYVPADDLTDPAPATTFAHLDATTVLSRGLAAKGIYPAVDPLDSTSTMLQPRIVGEEHYETAQQVKQTLQRYKELQDIIAILGLDELSEEDRLTVARARKIERFLSQPFFVAEVFTGSPGKYVGLAETIRGFKLILSGEFDSLPEQAFYLVGNIDEATAKATNLEMESKLKK
;
A
#
# COMPACT_ATOMS: atom_id res chain seq x y z
N MET A 1 19.92 27.29 23.75
CA MET A 1 18.70 26.71 24.37
C MET A 1 18.19 25.61 23.46
N PRO A 2 17.79 24.44 23.99
CA PRO A 2 17.10 23.42 23.21
C PRO A 2 15.74 23.95 22.71
N SER A 3 15.33 23.48 21.54
CA SER A 3 14.03 23.77 20.91
C SER A 3 12.93 22.86 21.49
N ALA A 4 11.76 22.84 20.84
CA ALA A 4 10.66 21.95 21.17
C ALA A 4 11.12 20.48 21.32
N VAL A 5 10.59 19.80 22.34
CA VAL A 5 10.80 18.36 22.61
C VAL A 5 12.29 17.96 22.78
N GLY A 6 13.17 18.93 23.05
CA GLY A 6 14.60 18.67 23.29
C GLY A 6 15.48 18.63 22.05
N TYR A 7 14.93 18.91 20.87
CA TYR A 7 15.70 18.98 19.62
C TYR A 7 16.58 20.24 19.53
N GLN A 8 17.59 20.19 18.69
CA GLN A 8 18.47 21.32 18.40
C GLN A 8 17.70 22.47 17.68
N PRO A 9 17.99 23.75 17.99
CA PRO A 9 17.34 24.88 17.33
C PRO A 9 17.70 25.00 15.85
N THR A 10 18.79 24.36 15.41
CA THR A 10 19.26 24.32 14.01
C THR A 10 18.68 23.16 13.19
N LEU A 11 17.76 22.37 13.76
CA LEU A 11 17.25 21.13 13.16
C LEU A 11 16.78 21.34 11.71
N SER A 12 15.96 22.36 11.46
CA SER A 12 15.43 22.63 10.13
C SER A 12 16.50 23.05 9.13
N THR A 13 17.45 23.88 9.54
CA THR A 13 18.54 24.34 8.66
C THR A 13 19.49 23.21 8.28
N GLU A 14 19.87 22.37 9.26
CA GLU A 14 20.74 21.22 9.01
C GLU A 14 20.05 20.18 8.12
N MET A 15 18.80 19.86 8.40
CA MET A 15 18.00 18.97 7.56
C MET A 15 17.88 19.51 6.13
N GLY A 16 17.52 20.79 5.96
CA GLY A 16 17.44 21.40 4.64
C GLY A 16 18.77 21.34 3.87
N SER A 17 19.89 21.63 4.53
CA SER A 17 21.22 21.56 3.88
C SER A 17 21.58 20.18 3.34
N LEU A 18 21.08 19.11 3.98
CA LEU A 18 21.26 17.74 3.52
C LEU A 18 20.29 17.40 2.39
N GLN A 19 19.00 17.69 2.57
CA GLN A 19 17.94 17.31 1.63
C GLN A 19 18.09 18.02 0.28
N GLU A 20 18.44 19.30 0.27
CA GLU A 20 18.60 20.07 -0.97
C GLU A 20 19.75 19.57 -1.87
N ARG A 21 20.69 18.80 -1.33
CA ARG A 21 21.74 18.15 -2.12
C ARG A 21 21.22 16.91 -2.87
N ILE A 22 20.10 16.36 -2.44
CA ILE A 22 19.45 15.19 -3.03
C ILE A 22 18.42 15.70 -4.04
N THR A 23 18.87 15.98 -5.26
CA THR A 23 18.00 16.52 -6.30
C THR A 23 18.38 16.03 -7.68
N SER A 24 17.50 16.28 -8.64
CA SER A 24 17.73 16.01 -10.06
C SER A 24 18.37 17.22 -10.74
N THR A 25 19.45 16.99 -11.48
CA THR A 25 20.17 18.01 -12.25
C THR A 25 20.15 17.65 -13.74
N LYS A 26 20.61 18.58 -14.59
CA LYS A 26 20.76 18.31 -16.03
C LYS A 26 21.77 17.21 -16.35
N LYS A 27 22.65 16.83 -15.42
CA LYS A 27 23.68 15.80 -15.62
C LYS A 27 23.27 14.42 -15.11
N GLY A 28 22.23 14.34 -14.29
CA GLY A 28 21.80 13.12 -13.62
C GLY A 28 20.95 13.41 -12.40
N SER A 29 20.42 12.35 -11.79
CA SER A 29 19.51 12.42 -10.65
C SER A 29 20.00 11.56 -9.49
N ILE A 30 19.71 12.00 -8.27
CA ILE A 30 19.87 11.20 -7.06
C ILE A 30 18.47 10.97 -6.49
N THR A 31 18.05 9.71 -6.42
CA THR A 31 16.83 9.30 -5.72
C THR A 31 17.24 8.71 -4.38
N SER A 32 16.79 9.31 -3.28
CA SER A 32 17.10 8.86 -1.92
C SER A 32 15.90 8.16 -1.31
N ILE A 33 16.13 6.96 -0.75
CA ILE A 33 15.15 6.24 0.05
C ILE A 33 15.59 6.39 1.52
N GLN A 34 14.79 7.12 2.30
CA GLN A 34 15.16 7.52 3.65
C GLN A 34 14.27 6.80 4.67
N ALA A 35 14.90 6.01 5.53
CA ALA A 35 14.22 5.40 6.65
C ALA A 35 14.07 6.43 7.78
N VAL A 36 12.85 6.89 8.04
CA VAL A 36 12.54 7.82 9.12
C VAL A 36 11.95 7.02 10.28
N TYR A 37 12.64 7.01 11.42
CA TYR A 37 12.09 6.45 12.65
C TYR A 37 11.13 7.46 13.28
N VAL A 38 9.90 7.02 13.55
CA VAL A 38 8.86 7.84 14.17
C VAL A 38 8.78 7.46 15.65
N PRO A 39 9.21 8.32 16.59
CA PRO A 39 9.13 8.02 18.01
C PRO A 39 7.68 7.84 18.45
N ALA A 40 7.40 6.76 19.18
CA ALA A 40 6.08 6.46 19.75
C ALA A 40 4.91 6.47 18.73
N ASP A 41 5.19 6.20 17.44
CA ASP A 41 4.21 6.27 16.36
C ASP A 41 3.54 7.68 16.20
N ASP A 42 4.19 8.75 16.70
CA ASP A 42 3.71 10.15 16.63
C ASP A 42 4.31 10.94 15.45
N LEU A 43 3.50 11.15 14.41
CA LEU A 43 3.87 11.91 13.21
C LEU A 43 3.99 13.42 13.44
N THR A 44 3.54 13.93 14.59
CA THR A 44 3.58 15.36 14.93
C THR A 44 4.88 15.77 15.62
N ASP A 45 5.76 14.80 15.92
CA ASP A 45 7.08 15.08 16.47
C ASP A 45 7.90 16.00 15.51
N PRO A 46 8.65 16.99 16.04
CA PRO A 46 9.40 17.95 15.22
C PRO A 46 10.36 17.34 14.20
N ALA A 47 10.96 16.18 14.48
CA ALA A 47 11.91 15.55 13.56
C ALA A 47 11.23 14.93 12.32
N PRO A 48 10.22 14.04 12.46
CA PRO A 48 9.40 13.59 11.34
C PRO A 48 8.75 14.76 10.59
N ALA A 49 8.15 15.73 11.30
CA ALA A 49 7.47 16.86 10.67
C ALA A 49 8.41 17.70 9.77
N THR A 50 9.62 17.98 10.24
CA THR A 50 10.64 18.70 9.45
C THR A 50 11.13 17.87 8.28
N THR A 51 11.27 16.55 8.46
CA THR A 51 11.72 15.65 7.39
C THR A 51 10.69 15.54 6.28
N PHE A 52 9.41 15.37 6.62
CA PHE A 52 8.32 15.21 5.65
C PHE A 52 8.15 16.42 4.74
N ALA A 53 8.49 17.62 5.20
CA ALA A 53 8.46 18.84 4.37
C ALA A 53 9.40 18.77 3.15
N HIS A 54 10.42 17.90 3.17
CA HIS A 54 11.38 17.72 2.09
C HIS A 54 11.15 16.45 1.26
N LEU A 55 10.18 15.60 1.64
CA LEU A 55 9.95 14.34 0.95
C LEU A 55 8.87 14.49 -0.13
N ASP A 56 9.20 14.09 -1.36
CA ASP A 56 8.24 14.03 -2.47
C ASP A 56 7.24 12.87 -2.34
N ALA A 57 7.61 11.84 -1.59
CA ALA A 57 6.74 10.70 -1.31
C ALA A 57 7.00 10.14 0.08
N THR A 58 5.94 9.70 0.74
CA THR A 58 5.98 9.03 2.03
C THR A 58 5.39 7.64 1.88
N THR A 59 6.14 6.63 2.33
CA THR A 59 5.67 5.24 2.42
C THR A 59 5.60 4.87 3.89
N VAL A 60 4.39 4.87 4.43
CA VAL A 60 4.14 4.58 5.85
C VAL A 60 4.00 3.07 6.03
N LEU A 61 4.73 2.51 6.99
CA LEU A 61 4.66 1.08 7.32
C LEU A 61 3.79 0.88 8.55
N SER A 62 2.72 0.08 8.43
CA SER A 62 1.75 -0.17 9.49
C SER A 62 1.97 -1.50 10.17
N ARG A 63 2.06 -1.49 11.51
CA ARG A 63 2.11 -2.72 12.32
C ARG A 63 0.84 -3.55 12.18
N GLY A 64 -0.32 -2.90 11.98
CA GLY A 64 -1.60 -3.58 11.79
C GLY A 64 -1.64 -4.44 10.52
N LEU A 65 -1.10 -3.93 9.41
CA LEU A 65 -0.97 -4.68 8.15
C LEU A 65 0.01 -5.85 8.28
N ALA A 66 1.15 -5.63 8.95
CA ALA A 66 2.13 -6.69 9.22
C ALA A 66 1.53 -7.82 10.07
N ALA A 67 0.70 -7.50 11.08
CA ALA A 67 0.00 -8.49 11.89
C ALA A 67 -1.02 -9.32 11.10
N LYS A 68 -1.58 -8.77 10.02
CA LYS A 68 -2.43 -9.51 9.05
C LYS A 68 -1.63 -10.39 8.09
N GLY A 69 -0.29 -10.38 8.16
CA GLY A 69 0.61 -11.10 7.26
C GLY A 69 0.81 -10.43 5.90
N ILE A 70 0.43 -9.15 5.75
CA ILE A 70 0.54 -8.42 4.48
C ILE A 70 1.94 -7.82 4.38
N TYR A 71 2.71 -8.28 3.39
CA TYR A 71 4.06 -7.81 3.12
C TYR A 71 4.20 -7.38 1.64
N PRO A 72 4.70 -6.16 1.37
CA PRO A 72 5.14 -5.16 2.34
C PRO A 72 3.97 -4.53 3.10
N ALA A 73 4.19 -4.18 4.37
CA ALA A 73 3.15 -3.63 5.25
C ALA A 73 2.91 -2.12 5.02
N VAL A 74 2.81 -1.70 3.76
CA VAL A 74 2.59 -0.31 3.36
C VAL A 74 1.15 0.07 3.59
N ASP A 75 0.89 1.14 4.34
CA ASP A 75 -0.45 1.71 4.48
C ASP A 75 -0.78 2.58 3.25
N PRO A 76 -1.73 2.15 2.39
CA PRO A 76 -2.04 2.87 1.16
C PRO A 76 -2.82 4.18 1.37
N LEU A 77 -3.45 4.35 2.54
CA LEU A 77 -4.22 5.55 2.86
C LEU A 77 -3.29 6.63 3.44
N ASP A 78 -2.41 6.24 4.36
CA ASP A 78 -1.46 7.15 5.01
C ASP A 78 -0.22 7.45 4.14
N SER A 79 0.08 6.61 3.14
CA SER A 79 1.15 6.86 2.16
C SER A 79 0.72 7.86 1.09
N THR A 80 1.62 8.77 0.75
CA THR A 80 1.35 9.88 -0.18
C THR A 80 2.50 10.10 -1.16
N SER A 81 2.22 10.73 -2.29
CA SER A 81 3.24 11.17 -3.24
C SER A 81 2.78 12.41 -4.01
N THR A 82 3.67 13.39 -4.15
CA THR A 82 3.47 14.56 -4.99
C THR A 82 3.37 14.20 -6.48
N MET A 83 3.93 13.06 -6.88
CA MET A 83 3.90 12.56 -8.26
C MET A 83 2.53 12.00 -8.67
N LEU A 84 1.65 11.68 -7.72
CA LEU A 84 0.33 11.11 -8.01
C LEU A 84 -0.63 12.19 -8.53
N GLN A 85 -0.39 12.63 -9.77
CA GLN A 85 -1.16 13.64 -10.48
C GLN A 85 -1.37 13.19 -11.93
N PRO A 86 -2.55 13.41 -12.55
CA PRO A 86 -2.82 12.95 -13.92
C PRO A 86 -1.78 13.41 -14.94
N ARG A 87 -1.27 14.64 -14.79
CA ARG A 87 -0.25 15.22 -15.68
C ARG A 87 1.13 14.54 -15.62
N ILE A 88 1.41 13.78 -14.56
CA ILE A 88 2.70 13.10 -14.34
C ILE A 88 2.58 11.62 -14.65
N VAL A 89 1.59 10.94 -14.05
CA VAL A 89 1.46 9.48 -14.14
C VAL A 89 0.49 9.01 -15.23
N GLY A 90 -0.23 9.93 -15.87
CA GLY A 90 -1.33 9.63 -16.78
C GLY A 90 -2.67 9.47 -16.04
N GLU A 91 -3.75 9.66 -16.79
CA GLU A 91 -5.12 9.62 -16.27
C GLU A 91 -5.50 8.23 -15.77
N GLU A 92 -5.19 7.18 -16.55
CA GLU A 92 -5.51 5.80 -16.20
C GLU A 92 -4.89 5.35 -14.87
N HIS A 93 -3.60 5.64 -14.65
CA HIS A 93 -2.94 5.31 -13.39
C HIS A 93 -3.53 6.11 -12.23
N TYR A 94 -3.72 7.42 -12.42
CA TYR A 94 -4.27 8.28 -11.39
C TYR A 94 -5.67 7.84 -10.95
N GLU A 95 -6.59 7.63 -11.90
CA GLU A 95 -7.96 7.20 -11.61
C GLU A 95 -8.01 5.85 -10.90
N THR A 96 -7.20 4.88 -11.37
CA THR A 96 -7.11 3.56 -10.73
C THR A 96 -6.64 3.68 -9.29
N ALA A 97 -5.60 4.48 -9.03
CA ALA A 97 -5.09 4.70 -7.68
C ALA A 97 -6.11 5.41 -6.77
N GLN A 98 -6.85 6.40 -7.29
CA GLN A 98 -7.90 7.09 -6.53
C GLN A 98 -9.06 6.16 -6.18
N GLN A 99 -9.50 5.32 -7.11
CA GLN A 99 -10.55 4.33 -6.86
C GLN A 99 -10.11 3.30 -5.82
N VAL A 100 -8.87 2.79 -5.90
CA VAL A 100 -8.30 1.92 -4.87
C VAL A 100 -8.34 2.58 -3.49
N LYS A 101 -7.88 3.84 -3.38
CA LYS A 101 -7.93 4.59 -2.12
C LYS A 101 -9.35 4.78 -1.61
N GLN A 102 -10.30 5.13 -2.48
CA GLN A 102 -11.70 5.31 -2.11
C GLN A 102 -12.33 4.01 -1.60
N THR A 103 -12.08 2.87 -2.27
CA THR A 103 -12.58 1.56 -1.84
C THR A 103 -12.01 1.16 -0.48
N LEU A 104 -10.71 1.39 -0.25
CA LEU A 104 -10.07 1.09 1.03
C LEU A 104 -10.52 2.03 2.16
N GLN A 105 -10.75 3.30 1.85
CA GLN A 105 -11.28 4.28 2.80
C GLN A 105 -12.70 3.89 3.23
N ARG A 106 -13.57 3.55 2.27
CA ARG A 106 -14.93 3.06 2.57
C ARG A 106 -14.89 1.78 3.40
N TYR A 107 -13.96 0.86 3.09
CA TYR A 107 -13.78 -0.35 3.89
C TYR A 107 -13.37 -0.03 5.34
N LYS A 108 -12.47 0.94 5.56
CA LYS A 108 -12.07 1.38 6.91
C LYS A 108 -13.25 1.94 7.70
N GLU A 109 -14.12 2.74 7.08
CA GLU A 109 -15.37 3.23 7.71
C GLU A 109 -16.33 2.09 8.07
N LEU A 110 -16.42 1.08 7.22
CA LEU A 110 -17.29 -0.08 7.45
C LEU A 110 -16.71 -1.05 8.50
N GLN A 111 -15.40 -1.06 8.76
CA GLN A 111 -14.78 -1.96 9.74
C GLN A 111 -15.35 -1.76 11.16
N ASP A 112 -15.57 -0.52 11.59
CA ASP A 112 -16.13 -0.22 12.92
C ASP A 112 -17.57 -0.73 13.03
N ILE A 113 -18.35 -0.58 11.97
CA ILE A 113 -19.73 -1.09 11.88
C ILE A 113 -19.72 -2.62 11.92
N ILE A 114 -18.86 -3.27 11.13
CA ILE A 114 -18.71 -4.74 11.09
C ILE A 114 -18.32 -5.29 12.46
N ALA A 115 -17.44 -4.58 13.19
CA ALA A 115 -16.99 -5.00 14.52
C ALA A 115 -18.12 -4.98 15.56
N ILE A 116 -19.11 -4.10 15.41
CA ILE A 116 -20.22 -3.94 16.35
C ILE A 116 -21.44 -4.80 15.95
N LEU A 117 -21.85 -4.72 14.69
CA LEU A 117 -23.11 -5.29 14.20
C LEU A 117 -22.92 -6.62 13.45
N GLY A 118 -21.71 -6.90 12.96
CA GLY A 118 -21.43 -8.04 12.09
C GLY A 118 -21.56 -7.71 10.60
N LEU A 119 -21.09 -8.63 9.75
CA LEU A 119 -21.02 -8.42 8.29
C LEU A 119 -22.39 -8.58 7.60
N ASP A 120 -23.32 -9.30 8.22
CA ASP A 120 -24.64 -9.61 7.66
C ASP A 120 -25.60 -8.41 7.69
N GLU A 121 -25.33 -7.43 8.55
CA GLU A 121 -26.12 -6.19 8.71
C GLU A 121 -25.81 -5.12 7.65
N LEU A 122 -24.81 -5.37 6.80
CA LEU A 122 -24.44 -4.47 5.72
C LEU A 122 -25.36 -4.62 4.50
N SER A 123 -25.58 -3.51 3.81
CA SER A 123 -26.22 -3.52 2.49
C SER A 123 -25.45 -4.44 1.51
N GLU A 124 -26.12 -4.96 0.48
CA GLU A 124 -25.44 -5.81 -0.52
C GLU A 124 -24.28 -5.06 -1.20
N GLU A 125 -24.44 -3.76 -1.44
CA GLU A 125 -23.42 -2.89 -2.02
C GLU A 125 -22.22 -2.70 -1.08
N ASP A 126 -22.45 -2.48 0.22
CA ASP A 126 -21.38 -2.38 1.21
C ASP A 126 -20.65 -3.73 1.38
N ARG A 127 -21.38 -4.86 1.37
CA ARG A 127 -20.77 -6.19 1.40
C ARG A 127 -19.86 -6.43 0.20
N LEU A 128 -20.32 -6.04 -0.99
CA LEU A 128 -19.52 -6.13 -2.21
C LEU A 128 -18.28 -5.22 -2.15
N THR A 129 -18.43 -4.01 -1.62
CA THR A 129 -17.30 -3.08 -1.39
C THR A 129 -16.28 -3.67 -0.43
N VAL A 130 -16.72 -4.27 0.68
CA VAL A 130 -15.86 -4.95 1.66
C VAL A 130 -15.13 -6.12 1.01
N ALA A 131 -15.82 -6.95 0.22
CA ALA A 131 -15.22 -8.08 -0.48
C ALA A 131 -14.13 -7.64 -1.47
N ARG A 132 -14.39 -6.59 -2.27
CA ARG A 132 -13.38 -6.02 -3.17
C ARG A 132 -12.22 -5.39 -2.41
N ALA A 133 -12.50 -4.64 -1.34
CA ALA A 133 -11.47 -4.01 -0.53
C ALA A 133 -10.52 -5.03 0.11
N ARG A 134 -11.04 -6.16 0.62
CA ARG A 134 -10.20 -7.25 1.15
C ARG A 134 -9.32 -7.87 0.07
N LYS A 135 -9.84 -8.06 -1.15
CA LYS A 135 -9.04 -8.53 -2.29
C LYS A 135 -7.93 -7.55 -2.65
N ILE A 136 -8.24 -6.26 -2.69
CA ILE A 136 -7.26 -5.18 -2.91
C ILE A 136 -6.18 -5.20 -1.81
N GLU A 137 -6.58 -5.26 -0.54
CA GLU A 137 -5.65 -5.29 0.62
C GLU A 137 -4.68 -6.48 0.51
N ARG A 138 -5.18 -7.65 0.09
CA ARG A 138 -4.34 -8.83 -0.14
C ARG A 138 -3.48 -8.72 -1.40
N PHE A 139 -4.01 -8.16 -2.49
CA PHE A 139 -3.30 -8.00 -3.75
C PHE A 139 -2.16 -6.99 -3.68
N LEU A 140 -2.17 -6.08 -2.70
CA LEU A 140 -1.03 -5.23 -2.38
C LEU A 140 0.16 -5.99 -1.78
N SER A 141 -0.03 -7.26 -1.36
CA SER A 141 1.08 -8.10 -0.91
C SER A 141 1.83 -8.73 -2.08
N GLN A 142 3.15 -8.80 -1.98
CA GLN A 142 4.01 -9.31 -3.04
C GLN A 142 5.20 -10.09 -2.44
N PRO A 143 5.52 -11.28 -2.96
CA PRO A 143 6.70 -12.02 -2.53
C PRO A 143 7.98 -11.34 -3.02
N PHE A 144 8.93 -11.13 -2.09
CA PHE A 144 10.21 -10.49 -2.38
C PHE A 144 11.32 -11.49 -2.64
N PHE A 145 12.17 -11.20 -3.62
CA PHE A 145 13.38 -12.00 -3.91
C PHE A 145 14.28 -12.17 -2.67
N VAL A 146 14.43 -11.11 -1.88
CA VAL A 146 15.23 -11.15 -0.64
C VAL A 146 14.58 -11.98 0.48
N ALA A 147 13.27 -12.17 0.42
CA ALA A 147 12.50 -12.92 1.42
C ALA A 147 12.31 -14.40 1.02
N GLU A 148 12.76 -14.80 -0.17
CA GLU A 148 12.60 -16.16 -0.69
C GLU A 148 13.22 -17.21 0.24
N VAL A 149 14.38 -16.91 0.82
CA VAL A 149 15.09 -17.79 1.78
C VAL A 149 14.27 -18.05 3.05
N PHE A 150 13.42 -17.12 3.45
CA PHE A 150 12.61 -17.22 4.67
C PHE A 150 11.18 -17.71 4.42
N THR A 151 10.62 -17.35 3.26
CA THR A 151 9.22 -17.63 2.92
C THR A 151 9.06 -18.87 2.05
N GLY A 152 10.13 -19.34 1.39
CA GLY A 152 10.10 -20.43 0.42
C GLY A 152 9.34 -20.10 -0.87
N SER A 153 8.81 -18.88 -1.00
CA SER A 153 8.07 -18.42 -2.18
C SER A 153 8.98 -17.60 -3.08
N PRO A 154 9.04 -17.90 -4.40
CA PRO A 154 9.94 -17.18 -5.30
C PRO A 154 9.52 -15.72 -5.42
N GLY A 155 10.51 -14.84 -5.36
CA GLY A 155 10.28 -13.41 -5.54
C GLY A 155 9.67 -13.09 -6.91
N LYS A 156 8.84 -12.03 -6.94
CA LYS A 156 8.20 -11.57 -8.18
C LYS A 156 8.53 -10.12 -8.46
N TYR A 157 8.71 -9.80 -9.73
CA TYR A 157 8.76 -8.43 -10.24
C TYR A 157 7.50 -8.20 -11.07
N VAL A 158 6.80 -7.09 -10.82
CA VAL A 158 5.53 -6.76 -11.46
C VAL A 158 5.70 -5.44 -12.21
N GLY A 159 5.39 -5.46 -13.50
CA GLY A 159 5.47 -4.26 -14.33
C GLY A 159 4.32 -3.28 -14.04
N LEU A 160 4.58 -1.98 -14.16
CA LEU A 160 3.59 -0.93 -13.88
C LEU A 160 2.26 -1.13 -14.62
N ALA A 161 2.31 -1.46 -15.91
CA ALA A 161 1.12 -1.69 -16.73
C ALA A 161 0.31 -2.91 -16.23
N GLU A 162 0.99 -3.95 -15.75
CA GLU A 162 0.34 -5.13 -15.18
C GLU A 162 -0.31 -4.81 -13.84
N THR A 163 0.33 -3.99 -13.00
CA THR A 163 -0.22 -3.50 -11.74
C THR A 163 -1.52 -2.73 -11.98
N ILE A 164 -1.50 -1.75 -12.88
CA ILE A 164 -2.68 -0.93 -13.22
C ILE A 164 -3.80 -1.83 -13.75
N ARG A 165 -3.49 -2.73 -14.71
CA ARG A 165 -4.46 -3.70 -15.24
C ARG A 165 -5.08 -4.55 -14.12
N GLY A 166 -4.25 -5.08 -13.22
CA GLY A 166 -4.71 -5.93 -12.13
C GLY A 166 -5.71 -5.22 -11.20
N PHE A 167 -5.39 -3.99 -10.78
CA PHE A 167 -6.30 -3.22 -9.93
C PHE A 167 -7.58 -2.81 -10.66
N LYS A 168 -7.52 -2.43 -11.94
CA LYS A 168 -8.73 -2.09 -12.73
C LYS A 168 -9.67 -3.28 -12.83
N LEU A 169 -9.15 -4.48 -13.07
CA LEU A 169 -9.98 -5.69 -13.17
C LEU A 169 -10.65 -6.02 -11.83
N ILE A 170 -9.93 -5.89 -10.70
CA ILE A 170 -10.52 -6.06 -9.36
C ILE A 170 -11.61 -5.00 -9.10
N LEU A 171 -11.35 -3.74 -9.44
CA LEU A 171 -12.30 -2.63 -9.25
C LEU A 171 -13.55 -2.79 -10.13
N SER A 172 -13.40 -3.29 -11.36
CA SER A 172 -14.51 -3.52 -12.29
C SER A 172 -15.45 -4.67 -11.89
N GLY A 173 -14.99 -5.55 -10.99
CA GLY A 173 -15.76 -6.71 -10.53
C GLY A 173 -15.57 -7.99 -11.34
N GLU A 174 -14.71 -8.00 -12.37
CA GLU A 174 -14.43 -9.20 -13.16
C GLU A 174 -13.94 -10.39 -12.32
N PHE A 175 -13.32 -10.11 -11.16
CA PHE A 175 -12.84 -11.13 -10.24
C PHE A 175 -13.61 -11.22 -8.92
N ASP A 176 -14.87 -10.79 -8.89
CA ASP A 176 -15.72 -10.87 -7.70
C ASP A 176 -16.00 -12.31 -7.25
N SER A 177 -16.03 -13.26 -8.18
CA SER A 177 -16.20 -14.69 -7.89
C SER A 177 -14.97 -15.36 -7.25
N LEU A 178 -13.78 -14.78 -7.42
CA LEU A 178 -12.54 -15.40 -6.93
C LEU A 178 -12.40 -15.26 -5.41
N PRO A 179 -11.85 -16.27 -4.71
CA PRO A 179 -11.63 -16.19 -3.27
C PRO A 179 -10.53 -15.19 -2.91
N GLU A 180 -10.66 -14.50 -1.78
CA GLU A 180 -9.68 -13.51 -1.28
C GLU A 180 -8.25 -14.10 -1.18
N GLN A 181 -8.15 -15.38 -0.81
CA GLN A 181 -6.87 -16.08 -0.65
C GLN A 181 -6.07 -16.20 -1.96
N ALA A 182 -6.75 -16.11 -3.11
CA ALA A 182 -6.09 -16.13 -4.41
C ALA A 182 -5.23 -14.87 -4.66
N PHE A 183 -5.56 -13.75 -4.01
CA PHE A 183 -4.86 -12.48 -4.13
C PHE A 183 -3.71 -12.32 -3.14
N TYR A 184 -3.49 -13.29 -2.26
CA TYR A 184 -2.45 -13.20 -1.23
C TYR A 184 -1.09 -13.70 -1.76
N LEU A 185 -0.03 -12.90 -1.58
CA LEU A 185 1.34 -13.20 -2.01
C LEU A 185 1.44 -13.71 -3.46
N VAL A 186 0.93 -12.90 -4.39
CA VAL A 186 1.01 -13.16 -5.83
C VAL A 186 1.70 -11.98 -6.53
N GLY A 187 2.27 -12.20 -7.71
CA GLY A 187 2.86 -11.13 -8.50
C GLY A 187 1.79 -10.31 -9.23
N ASN A 188 1.27 -10.85 -10.33
CA ASN A 188 0.30 -10.17 -11.17
C ASN A 188 -1.08 -10.85 -11.10
N ILE A 189 -2.04 -10.27 -11.83
CA ILE A 189 -3.42 -10.75 -11.81
C ILE A 189 -3.59 -12.14 -12.43
N ASP A 190 -2.73 -12.51 -13.38
CA ASP A 190 -2.79 -13.82 -14.04
C ASP A 190 -2.34 -14.92 -13.04
N GLU A 191 -1.37 -14.64 -12.16
CA GLU A 191 -1.02 -15.53 -11.06
C GLU A 191 -2.15 -15.67 -10.03
N ALA A 192 -2.88 -14.59 -9.75
CA ALA A 192 -4.04 -14.64 -8.86
C ALA A 192 -5.13 -15.57 -9.41
N THR A 193 -5.43 -15.49 -10.71
CA THR A 193 -6.43 -16.37 -11.36
C THR A 193 -5.98 -17.83 -11.35
N ALA A 194 -4.72 -18.12 -11.68
CA ALA A 194 -4.16 -19.47 -11.63
C ALA A 194 -4.23 -20.07 -10.22
N LYS A 195 -3.92 -19.26 -9.20
CA LYS A 195 -4.02 -19.66 -7.79
C LYS A 195 -5.47 -19.93 -7.37
N ALA A 196 -6.42 -19.12 -7.83
CA ALA A 196 -7.84 -19.37 -7.58
C ALA A 196 -8.30 -20.71 -8.16
N THR A 197 -7.91 -21.02 -9.40
CA THR A 197 -8.25 -22.31 -10.03
C THR A 197 -7.69 -23.49 -9.24
N ASN A 198 -6.45 -23.40 -8.75
CA ASN A 198 -5.85 -24.45 -7.93
C ASN A 198 -6.60 -24.65 -6.60
N LEU A 199 -6.99 -23.56 -5.93
CA LEU A 199 -7.78 -23.61 -4.70
C LEU A 199 -9.15 -24.26 -4.92
N GLU A 200 -9.81 -23.96 -6.04
CA GLU A 200 -11.07 -24.61 -6.40
C GLU A 200 -10.90 -26.11 -6.66
N MET A 201 -9.84 -26.52 -7.35
CA MET A 201 -9.54 -27.94 -7.59
C MET A 201 -9.28 -28.68 -6.27
N GLU A 202 -8.46 -28.10 -5.38
CA GLU A 202 -8.20 -28.69 -4.06
C GLU A 202 -9.47 -28.82 -3.20
N SER A 203 -10.36 -27.84 -3.26
CA SER A 203 -11.65 -27.87 -2.56
C SER A 203 -12.56 -28.99 -3.09
N LYS A 204 -12.55 -29.23 -4.41
CA LYS A 204 -13.29 -30.33 -5.05
C LYS A 204 -12.70 -31.71 -4.75
N LEU A 205 -11.38 -31.81 -4.60
CA LEU A 205 -10.67 -33.06 -4.24
C LEU A 205 -10.85 -33.46 -2.77
N LYS A 206 -11.16 -32.49 -1.89
CA LYS A 206 -11.41 -32.71 -0.46
C LYS A 206 -12.88 -32.99 -0.11
N LYS A 207 -13.78 -32.87 -1.08
CA LYS A 207 -15.20 -33.24 -0.97
C LYS A 207 -15.44 -34.63 -1.55
#